data_AF-A0AAV4XZU7-F1
#
_entry.id   AF-A0AAV4XZU7-F1
#
_cell.length_a   1.000
_cell.length_b   1.000
_cell.length_c   1.000
_cell.angle_alpha   90.00
_cell.angle_beta   90.00
_cell.angle_gamma   90.00
#
_symmetry.space_group_name_H-M   'P 1'
#
loop_
_entity.id
_entity.type
_entity.pdbx_description
1 polymer ?
#
loop_
_entity_poly.entity_id
_entity_poly.type
_entity_poly.pdbx_seq_one_letter_code
_entity_poly.pdbx_strand_id
1 'polypeptide(L)'
;MLGLPSRRIKVCCLFDSIPRFDEMCSYDKHKFVYKECNRLYPRVPIIGRNISEEISICGYRIPKVTQVVVSPFLVHRDEDVFPDSEKFDPERFLPENSSHIPDCAYIPFAAGPRDCIGRVFAEMEVKILVCHILRNFSLHSLDSRDQVLPIIKITLQLSQPARIKFRRRQQ
;
A
#
# COMPACT_ATOMS: atom_id res chain seq x y z
N MET A 1 24.46 19.97 -13.18
CA MET A 1 24.92 19.40 -11.89
C MET A 1 24.08 19.99 -10.76
N LEU A 2 22.91 19.41 -10.47
CA LEU A 2 22.14 19.73 -9.27
C LEU A 2 21.84 18.39 -8.59
N GLY A 3 22.54 18.15 -7.48
CA GLY A 3 22.42 16.93 -6.70
C GLY A 3 21.09 16.91 -5.98
N LEU A 4 20.18 16.05 -6.43
CA LEU A 4 18.99 15.68 -5.67
C LEU A 4 19.43 14.79 -4.49
N PRO A 5 19.00 15.08 -3.25
CA PRO A 5 19.38 14.29 -2.09
C PRO A 5 18.92 12.85 -2.25
N SER A 6 19.82 11.92 -1.93
CA SER A 6 19.70 10.47 -2.03
C SER A 6 18.30 9.95 -1.67
N ARG A 7 17.49 9.62 -2.70
CA ARG A 7 16.19 8.91 -2.63
C ARG A 7 16.32 7.44 -2.20
N ARG A 8 17.28 7.13 -1.33
CA ARG A 8 17.47 5.80 -0.74
C ARG A 8 16.60 5.70 0.50
N ILE A 9 15.42 5.10 0.36
CA ILE A 9 14.56 4.76 1.50
C ILE A 9 15.32 3.73 2.35
N LYS A 10 15.84 4.16 3.50
CA LYS A 10 16.34 3.23 4.54
C LYS A 10 15.14 2.75 5.35
N VAL A 11 14.53 1.64 4.94
CA VAL A 11 13.45 0.99 5.72
C VAL A 11 13.92 0.61 7.14
N CYS A 12 15.21 0.32 7.32
CA CYS A 12 15.78 0.05 8.65
C CYS A 12 15.68 1.21 9.65
N CYS A 13 15.50 2.47 9.20
CA CYS A 13 15.44 3.62 10.10
C CYS A 13 14.05 3.87 10.71
N LEU A 14 13.00 3.17 10.25
CA LEU A 14 11.63 3.33 10.76
C LEU A 14 11.36 2.46 12.01
N PHE A 15 12.29 1.59 12.39
CA PHE A 15 12.14 0.63 13.49
C PHE A 15 13.33 0.76 14.45
N ASP A 16 13.17 1.51 15.55
CA ASP A 16 14.19 1.70 16.59
C ASP A 16 14.55 0.39 17.31
N SER A 17 13.54 -0.47 17.48
CA SER A 17 13.67 -1.86 17.91
C SER A 17 12.64 -2.69 17.14
N ILE A 18 12.97 -3.95 16.82
CA ILE A 18 12.06 -4.82 16.10
C ILE A 18 11.36 -5.75 17.09
N PRO A 19 10.04 -5.65 17.24
CA PRO A 19 9.30 -6.41 18.24
C PRO A 19 9.47 -7.92 18.03
N ARG A 20 9.39 -8.67 19.13
CA ARG A 20 9.21 -10.12 19.10
C ARG A 20 7.78 -10.48 18.71
N PHE A 21 7.52 -11.76 18.42
CA PHE A 21 6.21 -12.21 17.94
C PHE A 21 5.08 -11.93 18.95
N ASP A 22 5.38 -12.09 20.23
CA ASP A 22 4.55 -11.77 21.39
C ASP A 22 4.29 -10.26 21.55
N GLU A 23 5.26 -9.41 21.19
CA GLU A 23 5.15 -7.94 21.21
C GLU A 23 4.51 -7.38 19.93
N MET A 24 4.33 -8.21 18.91
CA MET A 24 3.89 -7.79 17.59
C MET A 24 2.45 -7.28 17.60
N CYS A 25 1.62 -7.77 18.52
CA CYS A 25 0.23 -7.32 18.69
C CYS A 25 0.11 -5.86 19.13
N SER A 26 1.04 -5.37 19.96
CA SER A 26 1.02 -4.00 20.53
C SER A 26 1.82 -2.97 19.71
N TYR A 27 2.60 -3.41 18.72
CA TYR A 27 3.43 -2.50 17.94
C TYR A 27 2.66 -1.91 16.77
N ASP A 28 2.18 -0.67 16.80
CA ASP A 28 1.29 -0.16 15.74
C ASP A 28 2.00 0.38 14.48
N LYS A 29 3.27 0.79 14.57
CA LYS A 29 3.98 1.44 13.44
C LYS A 29 4.00 0.60 12.15
N HIS A 30 4.10 -0.72 12.25
CA HIS A 30 4.09 -1.61 11.07
C HIS A 30 2.77 -1.53 10.29
N LYS A 31 1.64 -1.28 10.96
CA LYS A 31 0.32 -1.20 10.34
C LYS A 31 0.26 0.01 9.42
N PHE A 32 0.75 1.16 9.87
CA PHE A 32 0.75 2.40 9.08
C PHE A 32 1.67 2.30 7.86
N VAL A 33 2.86 1.72 8.03
CA VAL A 33 3.79 1.41 6.93
C VAL A 33 3.13 0.49 5.90
N TYR A 34 2.46 -0.57 6.36
CA TYR A 34 1.74 -1.50 5.48
C TYR A 34 0.58 -0.83 4.75
N LYS A 35 -0.19 0.02 5.44
CA LYS A 35 -1.28 0.78 4.83
C LYS A 35 -0.77 1.70 3.73
N GLU A 36 0.33 2.41 3.98
CA GLU A 36 0.95 3.30 2.99
C GLU A 36 1.55 2.55 1.80
N CYS A 37 2.14 1.37 2.02
CA CYS A 37 2.55 0.48 0.94
C CYS A 37 1.36 0.09 0.05
N ASN A 38 0.24 -0.30 0.64
CA ASN A 38 -0.97 -0.68 -0.09
C ASN A 38 -1.69 0.51 -0.74
N ARG A 39 -1.57 1.71 -0.18
CA ARG A 39 -2.07 2.94 -0.80
C ARG A 39 -1.37 3.18 -2.13
N LEU A 40 -0.03 3.24 -2.10
CA LEU A 40 0.78 3.50 -3.29
C LEU A 40 0.81 2.32 -4.27
N TYR A 41 0.84 1.09 -3.77
CA TYR A 41 1.03 -0.12 -4.57
C TYR A 41 -0.03 -1.18 -4.26
N PRO A 42 -1.33 -0.90 -4.51
CA PRO A 42 -2.39 -1.87 -4.28
C PRO A 42 -2.20 -3.07 -5.21
N ARG A 43 -2.26 -4.29 -4.66
CA ARG A 43 -2.02 -5.50 -5.44
C ARG A 43 -3.04 -5.67 -6.57
N VAL A 44 -4.29 -5.28 -6.33
CA VAL A 44 -5.37 -5.21 -7.31
C VAL A 44 -5.62 -3.73 -7.64
N PRO A 45 -5.02 -3.19 -8.72
CA PRO A 45 -5.08 -1.76 -9.03
C PRO A 45 -6.42 -1.32 -9.67
N ILE A 46 -7.22 -2.29 -10.13
CA ILE A 46 -8.45 -2.10 -10.89
C ILE A 46 -9.47 -3.16 -10.44
N ILE A 47 -10.69 -2.72 -10.16
CA ILE A 47 -11.79 -3.55 -9.69
C ILE A 47 -12.98 -3.34 -10.65
N GLY A 48 -13.38 -4.40 -11.36
CA GLY A 48 -14.55 -4.39 -12.24
C GLY A 48 -15.86 -4.69 -11.51
N ARG A 49 -16.95 -4.06 -11.96
CA ARG A 49 -18.33 -4.30 -11.51
C ARG A 49 -19.25 -4.34 -12.73
N ASN A 50 -20.19 -5.29 -12.74
CA ASN A 50 -21.29 -5.31 -13.70
C ASN A 50 -22.51 -4.69 -13.04
N ILE A 51 -23.10 -3.71 -13.70
CA ILE A 51 -24.32 -3.05 -13.25
C ILE A 51 -25.53 -3.92 -13.62
N SER A 52 -26.23 -4.45 -12.60
CA SER A 52 -27.35 -5.38 -12.77
C SER A 52 -28.69 -4.72 -13.05
N GLU A 53 -28.80 -3.43 -12.73
CA GLU A 53 -29.98 -2.58 -12.94
C GLU A 53 -29.52 -1.15 -13.17
N GLU A 54 -30.35 -0.33 -13.81
CA GLU A 54 -29.99 1.07 -14.05
C GLU A 54 -29.81 1.82 -12.72
N ILE A 55 -28.70 2.56 -12.61
CA ILE A 55 -28.38 3.35 -11.41
C ILE A 55 -28.01 4.78 -11.77
N SER A 56 -28.08 5.69 -10.80
CA SER A 56 -27.57 7.05 -10.91
C SER A 56 -26.36 7.23 -10.01
N ILE A 57 -25.22 7.66 -10.58
CA ILE A 57 -24.00 7.97 -9.84
C ILE A 57 -23.59 9.40 -10.20
N CYS A 58 -23.44 10.28 -9.20
CA CYS A 58 -23.03 11.68 -9.39
C CYS A 58 -23.86 12.44 -10.45
N GLY A 59 -25.16 12.14 -10.57
CA GLY A 59 -26.06 12.72 -11.57
C GLY A 59 -26.01 12.05 -12.95
N TYR A 60 -25.14 11.06 -13.17
CA TYR A 60 -25.05 10.28 -14.39
C TYR A 60 -25.90 9.02 -14.31
N ARG A 61 -26.74 8.81 -15.33
CA ARG A 61 -27.52 7.59 -15.50
C ARG A 61 -26.65 6.50 -16.13
N ILE A 62 -26.46 5.40 -15.42
CA ILE A 62 -25.66 4.25 -15.87
C ILE A 62 -26.62 3.10 -16.21
N PRO A 63 -26.71 2.70 -17.49
CA PRO A 63 -27.61 1.63 -17.92
C PRO A 63 -27.28 0.27 -17.30
N LYS A 64 -28.28 -0.61 -17.25
CA LYS A 64 -28.10 -2.04 -16.97
C LYS A 64 -27.11 -2.67 -17.95
N VAL A 65 -26.36 -3.69 -17.49
CA VAL A 65 -25.31 -4.41 -18.24
C VAL A 65 -24.07 -3.56 -18.52
N THR A 66 -23.93 -2.37 -17.92
CA THR A 66 -22.71 -1.57 -18.02
C THR A 66 -21.60 -2.16 -17.15
N GLN A 67 -20.38 -2.22 -17.68
CA GLN A 67 -19.18 -2.48 -16.90
C GLN A 67 -18.62 -1.19 -16.33
N VAL A 68 -18.53 -1.13 -15.00
CA VAL A 68 -17.93 -0.01 -14.27
C VAL A 68 -16.62 -0.48 -13.66
N VAL A 69 -15.63 0.41 -13.69
CA VAL A 69 -14.32 0.16 -13.13
C VAL A 69 -14.06 1.15 -12.00
N VAL A 70 -13.66 0.63 -10.85
CA VAL A 70 -13.10 1.41 -9.75
C VAL A 70 -11.60 1.13 -9.71
N SER A 71 -10.78 2.17 -9.68
CA SER A 71 -9.32 2.01 -9.60
C SER A 71 -8.80 2.44 -8.24
N PRO A 72 -8.56 1.49 -7.30
CA PRO A 72 -7.81 1.79 -6.08
C PRO A 72 -6.49 2.50 -6.37
N PHE A 73 -5.79 2.13 -7.46
CA PHE A 73 -4.53 2.76 -7.82
C PHE A 73 -4.63 4.27 -8.06
N LEU A 74 -5.73 4.74 -8.67
CA LEU A 74 -5.99 6.16 -8.92
C LEU A 74 -6.62 6.85 -7.70
N VAL A 75 -7.64 6.24 -7.08
CA VAL A 75 -8.32 6.81 -5.90
C VAL A 75 -7.34 7.05 -4.76
N HIS A 76 -6.40 6.13 -4.55
CA HIS A 76 -5.37 6.27 -3.53
C HIS A 76 -4.34 7.38 -3.82
N ARG A 77 -4.37 7.98 -5.01
CA ARG A 77 -3.51 9.07 -5.47
C ARG A 77 -4.27 10.39 -5.68
N ASP A 78 -5.52 10.43 -5.26
CA ASP A 78 -6.29 11.67 -5.28
C ASP A 78 -5.64 12.66 -4.31
N GLU A 79 -5.11 13.79 -4.82
CA GLU A 79 -4.43 14.81 -4.03
C GLU A 79 -5.39 15.55 -3.08
N ASP A 80 -6.69 15.55 -3.40
CA ASP A 80 -7.70 16.16 -2.53
C ASP A 80 -7.91 15.33 -1.25
N VAL A 81 -7.63 14.02 -1.32
CA VAL A 81 -7.71 13.11 -0.17
C VAL A 81 -6.34 12.83 0.45
N PHE A 82 -5.30 12.71 -0.37
CA PHE A 82 -3.94 12.36 0.05
C PHE A 82 -2.94 13.41 -0.47
N PRO A 83 -2.77 14.56 0.21
CA PRO A 83 -1.86 15.62 -0.22
C PRO A 83 -0.40 15.13 -0.33
N ASP A 84 0.35 15.51 -1.35
CA ASP A 84 1.65 14.89 -1.71
C ASP A 84 1.47 13.38 -1.95
N SER A 85 0.49 13.01 -2.78
CA SER A 85 0.00 11.64 -2.93
C SER A 85 1.07 10.65 -3.40
N GLU A 86 2.13 11.11 -4.06
CA GLU A 86 3.24 10.25 -4.48
C GLU A 86 4.30 10.03 -3.39
N LYS A 87 4.31 10.83 -2.32
CA LYS A 87 5.23 10.68 -1.18
C LYS A 87 4.82 9.44 -0.37
N PHE A 88 5.81 8.60 -0.04
CA PHE A 88 5.63 7.51 0.93
C PHE A 88 5.67 8.10 2.33
N ASP A 89 4.50 8.18 2.98
CA ASP A 89 4.35 8.79 4.30
C ASP A 89 3.39 7.97 5.18
N PRO A 90 3.91 7.06 6.02
CA PRO A 90 3.09 6.26 6.92
C PRO A 90 2.31 7.09 7.95
N GLU A 91 2.79 8.28 8.30
CA GLU A 91 2.19 9.10 9.36
C GLU A 91 0.79 9.61 8.99
N ARG A 92 0.43 9.59 7.70
CA ARG A 92 -0.93 9.88 7.21
C ARG A 92 -1.99 8.99 7.84
N PHE A 93 -1.62 7.77 8.22
CA PHE A 93 -2.55 6.80 8.80
C PHE A 93 -2.57 6.80 10.33
N LEU A 94 -1.84 7.70 10.98
CA LEU A 94 -1.96 7.92 12.42
C LEU A 94 -3.41 8.33 12.78
N PRO A 95 -3.93 7.94 13.94
CA PRO A 95 -5.28 8.30 14.36
C PRO A 95 -5.56 9.81 14.29
N GLU A 96 -4.58 10.63 14.63
CA GLU A 96 -4.68 12.09 14.65
C GLU A 96 -4.72 12.69 13.22
N ASN A 97 -4.12 11.99 12.25
CA ASN A 97 -3.97 12.47 10.88
C ASN A 97 -4.97 11.86 9.90
N SER A 98 -5.67 10.78 10.26
CA SER A 98 -6.49 10.01 9.30
C SER A 98 -7.98 10.33 9.31
N SER A 99 -8.44 11.19 10.22
CA SER A 99 -9.85 11.55 10.39
C SER A 99 -10.48 12.25 9.19
N HIS A 100 -9.67 12.88 8.33
CA HIS A 100 -10.12 13.54 7.10
C HIS A 100 -10.30 12.60 5.91
N ILE A 101 -9.78 11.36 5.99
CA ILE A 101 -9.83 10.41 4.87
C ILE A 101 -11.26 9.87 4.77
N PRO A 102 -11.98 10.10 3.66
CA PRO A 102 -13.36 9.65 3.53
C PRO A 102 -13.47 8.13 3.54
N ASP A 103 -14.64 7.65 3.97
CA ASP A 103 -15.01 6.26 3.80
C ASP A 103 -14.89 5.85 2.32
N CYS A 104 -14.33 4.67 2.07
CA CYS A 104 -14.05 4.15 0.73
C CYS A 104 -13.00 4.91 -0.10
N ALA A 105 -12.31 5.91 0.44
CA ALA A 105 -11.16 6.52 -0.25
C ALA A 105 -9.85 5.71 -0.08
N TYR A 106 -9.84 4.76 0.86
CA TYR A 106 -8.78 3.76 1.02
C TYR A 106 -9.36 2.34 0.93
N ILE A 107 -9.21 1.71 -0.24
CA ILE A 107 -9.85 0.42 -0.60
C ILE A 107 -8.88 -0.58 -1.24
N PRO A 108 -7.71 -0.86 -0.63
CA PRO A 108 -6.72 -1.79 -1.20
C PRO A 108 -7.24 -3.24 -1.27
N PHE A 109 -8.25 -3.56 -0.47
CA PHE A 109 -8.92 -4.87 -0.40
C PHE A 109 -10.36 -4.82 -0.90
N ALA A 110 -10.70 -3.82 -1.73
CA ALA A 110 -12.08 -3.43 -2.06
C ALA A 110 -12.89 -3.02 -0.81
N ALA A 111 -14.19 -2.77 -1.02
CA ALA A 111 -15.14 -2.43 0.03
C ALA A 111 -16.50 -3.10 -0.22
N GLY A 112 -17.33 -3.16 0.82
CA GLY A 112 -18.67 -3.72 0.79
C GLY A 112 -18.71 -5.26 0.88
N PRO A 113 -19.84 -5.91 0.51
CA PRO A 113 -20.07 -7.35 0.69
C PRO A 113 -19.12 -8.27 -0.08
N ARG A 114 -18.32 -7.70 -0.99
CA ARG A 114 -17.32 -8.40 -1.82
C ARG A 114 -15.92 -7.86 -1.57
N ASP A 115 -15.66 -7.38 -0.35
CA ASP A 115 -14.31 -7.10 0.11
C ASP A 115 -13.48 -8.39 0.22
N CYS A 116 -12.16 -8.23 0.33
CA CYS A 116 -11.26 -9.38 0.33
C CYS A 116 -11.42 -10.20 1.62
N ILE A 117 -11.97 -11.41 1.50
CA ILE A 117 -12.03 -12.39 2.58
C ILE A 117 -10.63 -12.73 3.15
N GLY A 118 -9.58 -12.57 2.33
CA GLY A 118 -8.19 -12.81 2.71
C GLY A 118 -7.50 -11.63 3.41
N ARG A 119 -8.16 -10.49 3.65
CA ARG A 119 -7.55 -9.28 4.24
C ARG A 119 -6.78 -9.59 5.54
N VAL A 120 -7.47 -10.23 6.49
CA VAL A 120 -6.90 -10.54 7.82
C VAL A 120 -5.71 -11.49 7.70
N PHE A 121 -5.80 -12.49 6.82
CA PHE A 121 -4.72 -13.44 6.59
C PHE A 121 -3.50 -12.76 5.95
N ALA A 122 -3.70 -11.95 4.90
CA ALA A 122 -2.63 -11.24 4.22
C ALA A 122 -1.92 -10.23 5.12
N GLU A 123 -2.67 -9.50 5.96
CA GLU A 123 -2.11 -8.59 6.96
C GLU A 123 -1.22 -9.35 7.97
N MET A 124 -1.69 -10.50 8.46
CA MET A 124 -0.92 -11.33 9.39
C MET A 124 0.33 -11.91 8.72
N GLU A 125 0.22 -12.42 7.50
CA GLU A 125 1.33 -13.00 6.73
C GLU A 125 2.44 -11.97 6.50
N VAL A 126 2.09 -10.78 5.98
CA VAL A 126 3.07 -9.71 5.72
C VAL A 126 3.72 -9.24 7.00
N LYS A 127 2.95 -9.10 8.08
CA LYS A 127 3.46 -8.71 9.39
C LYS A 127 4.53 -9.70 9.88
N ILE A 128 4.22 -11.00 9.85
CA ILE A 128 5.16 -12.06 10.28
C ILE A 128 6.42 -12.05 9.40
N LEU A 129 6.25 -12.00 8.08
CA LEU A 129 7.36 -12.02 7.13
C LEU A 129 8.30 -10.82 7.32
N VAL A 130 7.75 -9.61 7.38
CA VAL A 130 8.54 -8.38 7.55
C VAL A 130 9.28 -8.39 8.89
N CYS A 131 8.60 -8.75 9.98
CA CYS A 131 9.25 -8.86 11.28
C CYS A 131 10.37 -9.91 11.26
N HIS A 132 10.14 -11.09 10.69
CA HIS A 132 11.17 -12.13 10.60
C HIS A 132 12.38 -11.68 9.78
N ILE A 133 12.15 -11.06 8.61
CA ILE A 133 13.24 -10.56 7.75
C ILE A 133 14.03 -9.47 8.47
N LEU A 134 13.35 -8.45 9.03
CA LEU A 134 14.03 -7.32 9.65
C LEU A 134 14.81 -7.73 10.92
N ARG A 135 14.35 -8.75 11.65
CA ARG A 135 15.09 -9.28 12.82
C ARG A 135 16.42 -9.92 12.44
N ASN A 136 16.44 -10.65 11.33
CA ASN A 136 17.59 -11.44 10.91
C ASN A 136 18.50 -10.69 9.92
N PHE A 137 17.96 -9.72 9.19
CA PHE A 137 18.65 -9.04 8.11
C PHE A 137 18.44 -7.52 8.16
N SER A 138 19.47 -6.79 7.76
CA SER A 138 19.35 -5.42 7.29
C SER A 138 19.21 -5.43 5.77
N LEU A 139 18.26 -4.65 5.26
CA LEU A 139 17.91 -4.57 3.85
C LEU A 139 18.41 -3.25 3.28
N HIS A 140 19.04 -3.30 2.12
CA HIS A 140 19.43 -2.12 1.38
C HIS A 140 19.00 -2.25 -0.08
N SER A 141 18.12 -1.36 -0.54
CA SER A 141 17.74 -1.31 -1.96
C SER A 141 18.94 -0.84 -2.80
N LEU A 142 19.24 -1.58 -3.86
CA LEU A 142 20.24 -1.18 -4.85
C LEU A 142 19.62 -0.30 -5.94
N ASP A 143 18.30 -0.34 -6.08
CA ASP A 143 17.54 0.48 -7.02
C ASP A 143 16.88 1.66 -6.29
N SER A 144 16.81 2.78 -6.99
CA SER A 144 15.98 3.92 -6.58
C SER A 144 14.51 3.63 -6.88
N ARG A 145 13.60 4.30 -6.16
CA ARG A 145 12.15 4.10 -6.33
C ARG A 145 11.70 4.41 -7.77
N ASP A 146 12.28 5.43 -8.40
CA ASP A 146 12.00 5.84 -9.78
C ASP A 146 12.46 4.81 -10.84
N GLN A 147 13.38 3.90 -10.49
CA GLN A 147 13.78 2.80 -11.36
C GLN A 147 12.86 1.57 -11.23
N VAL A 148 12.03 1.51 -10.18
CA VAL A 148 11.18 0.37 -9.88
C VAL A 148 9.74 0.73 -10.28
N LEU A 149 9.48 0.65 -11.59
CA LEU A 149 8.20 1.07 -12.15
C LEU A 149 7.12 0.00 -11.97
N PRO A 150 5.92 0.35 -11.49
CA PRO A 150 4.79 -0.56 -11.47
C PRO A 150 4.20 -0.74 -12.88
N ILE A 151 3.86 -1.97 -13.23
CA ILE A 151 3.10 -2.32 -14.44
C ILE A 151 1.84 -3.07 -14.04
N ILE A 152 0.76 -2.78 -14.76
CA ILE A 152 -0.53 -3.47 -14.57
C ILE A 152 -0.55 -4.66 -15.53
N LYS A 153 -0.60 -5.87 -14.96
CA LYS A 153 -1.06 -7.07 -15.67
C LYS A 153 -2.45 -7.42 -15.14
N ILE A 154 -2.67 -8.65 -14.68
CA ILE A 154 -3.84 -8.98 -13.85
C ILE A 154 -3.71 -8.36 -12.45
N THR A 155 -2.48 -8.28 -11.93
CA THR A 155 -2.14 -7.60 -10.67
C THR A 155 -1.07 -6.55 -10.91
N LEU A 156 -0.87 -5.66 -9.95
CA LEU A 156 0.24 -4.72 -9.97
C LEU A 156 1.55 -5.49 -9.75
N GLN A 157 2.47 -5.37 -10.70
CA GLN A 157 3.77 -6.03 -10.68
C GLN A 157 4.88 -5.00 -10.94
N LEU A 158 6.12 -5.38 -10.67
CA LEU A 158 7.26 -4.58 -11.06
C LEU A 158 7.58 -4.82 -12.54
N SER A 159 7.96 -3.77 -13.27
CA SER A 159 8.42 -3.87 -14.66
C SER A 159 9.69 -4.72 -14.78
N GLN A 160 10.51 -4.70 -13.74
CA GLN A 160 11.76 -5.42 -13.63
C GLN A 160 12.00 -5.88 -12.18
N PRO A 161 12.79 -6.93 -11.94
CA PRO A 161 13.11 -7.38 -10.60
C PRO A 161 13.76 -6.27 -9.77
N ALA A 162 13.28 -6.05 -8.54
CA ALA A 162 13.93 -5.15 -7.59
C ALA A 162 15.16 -5.83 -6.97
N ARG A 163 16.29 -5.13 -6.98
CA ARG A 163 17.56 -5.62 -6.44
C ARG A 163 17.71 -5.15 -5.00
N ILE A 164 17.69 -6.11 -4.07
CA ILE A 164 17.79 -5.85 -2.63
C ILE A 164 19.00 -6.60 -2.07
N LYS A 165 19.90 -5.88 -1.39
CA LYS A 165 21.02 -6.48 -0.68
C LYS A 165 20.60 -6.80 0.75
N PHE A 166 20.72 -8.08 1.11
CA PHE A 166 20.52 -8.58 2.47
C PHE A 166 21.88 -8.65 3.18
N ARG A 167 21.97 -8.12 4.40
CA ARG A 167 23.10 -8.37 5.30
C ARG A 167 22.59 -8.91 6.62
N ARG A 168 23.07 -10.09 7.01
CA ARG A 168 22.69 -10.69 8.30
C ARG A 168 23.05 -9.75 9.44
N ARG A 169 22.12 -9.57 10.39
CA ARG A 169 22.40 -8.86 11.64
C ARG A 169 23.15 -9.82 12.58
N GLN A 170 24.26 -9.35 13.15
CA GLN A 170 24.86 -10.01 14.30
C GLN A 170 23.94 -9.68 15.49
N GLN A 171 23.40 -10.72 16.12
CA GLN A 171 22.63 -10.57 17.36
C GLN A 171 23.58 -10.30 18.53
#